data_AF-A0A2V6J1P0-F1
#
_entry.id   AF-A0A2V6J1P0-F1
#
_cell.length_a   1.000
_cell.length_b   1.000
_cell.length_c   1.000
_cell.angle_alpha   90.00
_cell.angle_beta   90.00
_cell.angle_gamma   90.00
#
_symmetry.space_group_name_H-M   'P 1'
#
loop_
_entity.id
_entity.type
_entity.pdbx_description
1 polymer ?
#
loop_
_entity_poly.entity_id
_entity_poly.type
_entity_poly.pdbx_seq_one_letter_code
_entity_poly.pdbx_strand_id
1 'polypeptide(L)'
;MSENSPLAPLTRDPAWQSHAAFFEEQFSKLHLRQLQKLHGWQATYLPESLQPIPVVFYMFSGPDFLYVDQFFPRAAVYVLCGKEALGPPPDPLRIANLSRALGNLENAMKSSLSTTYFITKDMKVDLHEQNLNGVLPILYACIARADKSITNVSLGSLNSSGAFEEAAPGRKGGNTPGMRIRYTDNQSGSAQTLYYFTTDISDGGIKATPGFLKFCQRLGTGASFLKSPSYLLFESGFATIRNFILDHSNTVVQDDSGIPLAYFDSNKWTLRFFGVYFGPIDVFKQHYQPRLSELYEETNPPPLDFGFGYRWNYKEANLIVATRK
;
A
#
# COMPACT_ATOMS: atom_id res chain seq x y z
N MET A 1 6.15 -19.36 -17.44
CA MET A 1 7.60 -19.06 -17.38
C MET A 1 8.24 -19.60 -18.65
N SER A 2 9.18 -18.90 -19.27
CA SER A 2 9.90 -19.45 -20.44
C SER A 2 10.71 -20.69 -20.03
N GLU A 3 10.69 -21.76 -20.82
CA GLU A 3 11.46 -23.00 -20.56
C GLU A 3 12.98 -22.75 -20.47
N ASN A 4 13.46 -21.65 -21.05
CA ASN A 4 14.88 -21.26 -21.03
C ASN A 4 15.28 -20.42 -19.81
N SER A 5 14.37 -20.20 -18.85
CA SER A 5 14.69 -19.45 -17.63
C SER A 5 15.61 -20.26 -16.71
N PRO A 6 16.68 -19.68 -16.14
CA PRO A 6 17.50 -20.35 -15.13
C PRO A 6 16.70 -20.68 -13.84
N LEU A 7 15.52 -20.08 -13.67
CA LEU A 7 14.60 -20.36 -12.57
C LEU A 7 13.65 -21.53 -12.86
N ALA A 8 13.54 -22.01 -14.10
CA ALA A 8 12.63 -23.09 -14.47
C ALA A 8 12.89 -24.39 -13.67
N PRO A 9 14.13 -24.80 -13.33
CA PRO A 9 14.35 -25.95 -12.47
C PRO A 9 13.76 -25.78 -11.06
N LEU A 10 13.78 -24.56 -10.50
CA LEU A 10 13.19 -24.30 -9.18
C LEU A 10 11.69 -24.54 -9.16
N THR A 11 10.99 -24.45 -10.30
CA THR A 11 9.54 -24.70 -10.34
C THR A 11 9.17 -26.17 -10.14
N ARG A 12 10.15 -27.07 -10.21
CA ARG A 12 10.01 -28.51 -9.97
C ARG A 12 10.40 -28.89 -8.53
N ASP A 13 10.95 -27.96 -7.75
CA ASP A 13 11.27 -28.18 -6.35
C ASP A 13 9.97 -28.38 -5.54
N PRO A 14 9.85 -29.44 -4.72
CA PRO A 14 8.65 -29.66 -3.90
C PRO A 14 8.30 -28.48 -2.97
N ALA A 15 9.31 -27.78 -2.45
CA ALA A 15 9.10 -26.60 -1.61
C ALA A 15 8.44 -25.45 -2.40
N TRP A 16 8.88 -25.25 -3.65
CA TRP A 16 8.24 -24.27 -4.53
C TRP A 16 6.81 -24.68 -4.90
N GLN A 17 6.58 -25.95 -5.23
CA GLN A 17 5.24 -26.43 -5.58
C GLN A 17 4.25 -26.27 -4.42
N SER A 18 4.69 -26.60 -3.20
CA SER A 18 3.90 -26.37 -1.98
C SER A 18 3.59 -24.89 -1.78
N HIS A 19 4.59 -24.03 -1.91
CA HIS A 19 4.43 -22.57 -1.80
C HIS A 19 3.44 -22.02 -2.84
N ALA A 20 3.60 -22.42 -4.10
CA ALA A 20 2.73 -21.98 -5.19
C ALA A 20 1.28 -22.42 -4.95
N ALA A 21 1.05 -23.66 -4.51
CA ALA A 21 -0.27 -24.16 -4.16
C ALA A 21 -0.89 -23.40 -2.98
N PHE A 22 -0.09 -23.13 -1.93
CA PHE A 22 -0.54 -22.34 -0.78
C PHE A 22 -0.96 -20.93 -1.18
N PHE A 23 -0.14 -20.21 -1.94
CA PHE A 23 -0.50 -18.88 -2.44
C PHE A 23 -1.71 -18.91 -3.37
N GLU A 24 -1.82 -19.88 -4.26
CA GLU A 24 -3.00 -19.99 -5.12
C GLU A 24 -4.28 -20.15 -4.28
N GLU A 25 -4.25 -20.99 -3.25
CA GLU A 25 -5.37 -21.16 -2.32
C GLU A 25 -5.70 -19.86 -1.56
N GLN A 26 -4.70 -19.20 -0.97
CA GLN A 26 -4.93 -17.99 -0.16
C GLN A 26 -5.43 -16.82 -1.01
N PHE A 27 -4.85 -16.60 -2.19
CA PHE A 27 -5.28 -15.54 -3.08
C PHE A 27 -6.65 -15.82 -3.72
N SER A 28 -6.97 -17.08 -4.03
CA SER A 28 -8.31 -17.46 -4.48
C SER A 28 -9.37 -17.15 -3.41
N LYS A 29 -9.09 -17.49 -2.14
CA LYS A 29 -9.95 -17.13 -1.01
C LYS A 29 -10.09 -15.63 -0.84
N LEU A 30 -8.98 -14.88 -0.93
CA LEU A 30 -8.99 -13.42 -0.85
C LEU A 30 -9.81 -12.80 -1.98
N HIS A 31 -9.65 -13.29 -3.20
CA HIS A 31 -10.38 -12.79 -4.36
C HIS A 31 -11.89 -12.94 -4.18
N LEU A 32 -12.37 -14.15 -3.88
CA LEU A 32 -13.80 -14.43 -3.71
C LEU A 32 -14.42 -13.69 -2.52
N ARG A 33 -13.69 -13.60 -1.41
CA ARG A 33 -14.19 -12.98 -0.18
C ARG A 33 -14.13 -11.46 -0.20
N GLN A 34 -13.13 -10.86 -0.86
CA GLN A 34 -12.84 -9.44 -0.76
C GLN A 34 -12.76 -8.76 -2.13
N LEU A 35 -11.83 -9.18 -3.01
CA LEU A 35 -11.49 -8.36 -4.18
C LEU A 35 -12.62 -8.31 -5.21
N GLN A 36 -13.32 -9.42 -5.45
CA GLN A 36 -14.47 -9.43 -6.35
C GLN A 36 -15.59 -8.50 -5.87
N LYS A 37 -15.79 -8.40 -4.56
CA LYS A 37 -16.77 -7.51 -3.92
C LYS A 37 -16.35 -6.05 -4.04
N LEU A 38 -15.08 -5.76 -3.73
CA LEU A 38 -14.44 -4.47 -3.96
C LEU A 38 -14.61 -4.00 -5.40
N HIS A 39 -14.37 -4.85 -6.40
CA HIS A 39 -14.52 -4.49 -7.81
C HIS A 39 -15.98 -4.16 -8.19
N GLY A 40 -16.94 -4.92 -7.65
CA GLY A 40 -18.37 -4.63 -7.83
C GLY A 40 -18.78 -3.28 -7.21
N TRP A 41 -18.30 -3.01 -6.00
CA TRP A 41 -18.49 -1.72 -5.33
C TRP A 41 -17.83 -0.58 -6.12
N GLN A 42 -16.60 -0.77 -6.57
CA GLN A 42 -15.82 0.24 -7.29
C GLN A 42 -16.49 0.62 -8.62
N ALA A 43 -16.98 -0.36 -9.38
CA ALA A 43 -17.72 -0.12 -10.62
C ALA A 43 -18.99 0.73 -10.39
N THR A 44 -19.61 0.62 -9.20
CA THR A 44 -20.85 1.32 -8.85
C THR A 44 -20.59 2.70 -8.25
N TYR A 45 -19.65 2.79 -7.31
CA TYR A 45 -19.50 3.93 -6.42
C TYR A 45 -18.20 4.72 -6.60
N LEU A 46 -17.21 4.15 -7.30
CA LEU A 46 -15.92 4.80 -7.56
C LEU A 46 -15.39 4.53 -9.00
N PRO A 47 -16.22 4.64 -10.07
CA PRO A 47 -15.79 4.32 -11.43
C PRO A 47 -14.65 5.23 -11.92
N GLU A 48 -14.53 6.45 -11.37
CA GLU A 48 -13.44 7.37 -11.67
C GLU A 48 -12.06 6.84 -11.27
N SER A 49 -11.98 5.92 -10.30
CA SER A 49 -10.72 5.27 -9.91
C SER A 49 -10.22 4.24 -10.93
N LEU A 50 -11.09 3.83 -11.86
CA LEU A 50 -10.77 2.94 -12.99
C LEU A 50 -10.29 3.72 -14.22
N GLN A 51 -10.15 5.03 -14.13
CA GLN A 51 -9.55 5.86 -15.18
C GLN A 51 -8.03 6.00 -14.96
N PRO A 52 -7.26 6.37 -16.00
CA PRO A 52 -5.83 6.64 -15.84
C PRO A 52 -5.57 7.73 -14.80
N ILE A 53 -4.68 7.45 -13.85
CA ILE A 53 -4.29 8.38 -12.78
C ILE A 53 -2.77 8.62 -12.89
N PRO A 54 -2.29 9.87 -12.86
CA PRO A 54 -0.85 10.15 -13.02
C PRO A 54 -0.03 9.57 -11.85
N VAL A 55 -0.51 9.74 -10.62
CA VAL A 55 0.17 9.28 -9.41
C VAL A 55 -0.82 8.91 -8.31
N VAL A 56 -0.51 7.86 -7.55
CA VAL A 56 -1.18 7.50 -6.30
C VAL A 56 -0.18 7.53 -5.14
N PHE A 57 -0.53 8.26 -4.09
CA PHE A 57 0.25 8.41 -2.86
C PHE A 57 -0.34 7.52 -1.75
N TYR A 58 0.46 6.60 -1.21
CA TYR A 58 0.08 5.76 -0.08
C TYR A 58 1.12 5.90 1.04
N MET A 59 0.98 6.98 1.82
CA MET A 59 2.02 7.49 2.73
C MET A 59 2.20 6.66 4.01
N PHE A 60 1.27 5.75 4.32
CA PHE A 60 1.33 4.86 5.47
C PHE A 60 1.09 3.43 5.01
N SER A 61 1.79 3.02 3.95
CA SER A 61 1.45 1.79 3.23
C SER A 61 1.99 0.52 3.86
N GLY A 62 3.14 0.60 4.54
CA GLY A 62 3.98 -0.59 4.68
C GLY A 62 4.16 -1.27 3.30
N PRO A 63 4.22 -2.61 3.22
CA PRO A 63 4.35 -3.33 1.95
C PRO A 63 3.01 -3.56 1.20
N ASP A 64 1.93 -2.87 1.56
CA ASP A 64 0.60 -3.09 0.99
C ASP A 64 0.42 -2.46 -0.41
N PHE A 65 1.01 -3.09 -1.43
CA PHE A 65 0.74 -2.74 -2.81
C PHE A 65 -0.62 -3.28 -3.30
N LEU A 66 -1.02 -4.47 -2.81
CA LEU A 66 -2.17 -5.19 -3.33
C LEU A 66 -3.43 -4.31 -3.30
N TYR A 67 -3.78 -3.71 -2.16
CA TYR A 67 -5.03 -2.96 -2.07
C TYR A 67 -5.02 -1.66 -2.87
N VAL A 68 -3.92 -0.90 -2.84
CA VAL A 68 -3.86 0.35 -3.62
C VAL A 68 -3.94 0.08 -5.12
N ASP A 69 -3.39 -1.05 -5.56
CA ASP A 69 -3.53 -1.52 -6.94
C ASP A 69 -4.98 -1.89 -7.28
N GLN A 70 -5.72 -2.54 -6.38
CA GLN A 70 -7.13 -2.85 -6.63
C GLN A 70 -8.00 -1.58 -6.68
N PHE A 71 -7.74 -0.59 -5.83
CA PHE A 71 -8.49 0.67 -5.81
C PHE A 71 -8.13 1.61 -6.96
N PHE A 72 -6.90 1.57 -7.45
CA PHE A 72 -6.43 2.47 -8.51
C PHE A 72 -5.60 1.70 -9.54
N PRO A 73 -6.16 0.72 -10.27
CA PRO A 73 -5.39 -0.23 -11.07
C PRO A 73 -4.62 0.39 -12.24
N ARG A 74 -5.02 1.61 -12.66
CA ARG A 74 -4.47 2.32 -13.82
C ARG A 74 -3.64 3.54 -13.44
N ALA A 75 -3.06 3.56 -12.24
CA ALA A 75 -2.11 4.60 -11.90
C ALA A 75 -0.79 4.40 -12.65
N ALA A 76 -0.23 5.46 -13.26
CA ALA A 76 1.07 5.37 -13.92
C ALA A 76 2.21 5.23 -12.90
N VAL A 77 2.07 5.89 -11.75
CA VAL A 77 3.05 5.88 -10.67
C VAL A 77 2.36 5.62 -9.33
N TYR A 78 2.90 4.69 -8.54
CA TYR A 78 2.56 4.49 -7.13
C TYR A 78 3.74 4.93 -6.27
N VAL A 79 3.47 5.68 -5.21
CA VAL A 79 4.47 6.06 -4.20
C VAL A 79 4.01 5.55 -2.86
N LEU A 80 4.71 4.53 -2.37
CA LEU A 80 4.52 3.91 -1.07
C LEU A 80 5.66 4.33 -0.14
N CYS A 81 5.40 4.36 1.16
CA CYS A 81 6.46 4.50 2.14
C CYS A 81 6.11 3.89 3.50
N GLY A 82 7.17 3.61 4.26
CA GLY A 82 7.09 3.09 5.61
C GLY A 82 8.43 3.17 6.32
N LYS A 83 8.52 2.56 7.50
CA LYS A 83 9.76 2.52 8.30
C LYS A 83 10.52 1.20 8.13
N GLU A 84 9.96 0.28 7.35
CA GLU A 84 10.53 -1.04 7.12
C GLU A 84 11.78 -0.96 6.23
N ALA A 85 12.70 -1.90 6.45
CA ALA A 85 13.85 -2.06 5.57
C ALA A 85 13.41 -2.59 4.19
N LEU A 86 14.09 -2.14 3.14
CA LEU A 86 13.84 -2.60 1.77
C LEU A 86 14.11 -4.09 1.59
N GLY A 87 15.22 -4.57 2.18
CA GLY A 87 15.81 -5.87 1.85
C GLY A 87 16.54 -5.85 0.49
N PRO A 88 17.41 -6.83 0.20
CA PRO A 88 17.99 -6.99 -1.11
C PRO A 88 16.97 -7.58 -2.10
N PRO A 89 17.17 -7.42 -3.42
CA PRO A 89 16.39 -8.15 -4.42
C PRO A 89 16.51 -9.67 -4.16
N PRO A 90 15.38 -10.42 -4.19
CA PRO A 90 15.41 -11.87 -4.08
C PRO A 90 16.34 -12.51 -5.12
N ASP A 91 17.27 -13.35 -4.67
CA ASP A 91 18.11 -14.21 -5.51
C ASP A 91 17.83 -15.68 -5.17
N PRO A 92 16.77 -16.28 -5.73
CA PRO A 92 16.32 -17.61 -5.35
C PRO A 92 17.34 -18.71 -5.71
N LEU A 93 18.26 -18.46 -6.64
CA LEU A 93 19.32 -19.41 -7.00
C LEU A 93 20.41 -19.51 -5.92
N ARG A 94 20.47 -18.53 -5.01
CA ARG A 94 21.41 -18.49 -3.88
C ARG A 94 20.80 -18.89 -2.55
N ILE A 95 19.50 -19.21 -2.51
CA ILE A 95 18.82 -19.58 -1.28
C ILE A 95 19.12 -21.06 -0.96
N ALA A 96 19.95 -21.29 0.06
CA ALA A 96 20.33 -22.66 0.47
C ALA A 96 19.16 -23.47 1.05
N ASN A 97 18.20 -22.82 1.73
CA ASN A 97 17.02 -23.47 2.27
C ASN A 97 15.75 -22.79 1.74
N LEU A 98 15.35 -23.20 0.54
CA LEU A 98 14.21 -22.63 -0.17
C LEU A 98 12.91 -22.79 0.61
N SER A 99 12.66 -23.96 1.21
CA SER A 99 11.46 -24.21 2.02
C SER A 99 11.29 -23.23 3.17
N ARG A 100 12.34 -22.98 3.96
CA ARG A 100 12.29 -22.00 5.05
C ARG A 100 12.07 -20.59 4.54
N ALA A 101 12.77 -20.18 3.49
CA ALA A 101 12.64 -18.84 2.94
C ALA A 101 11.22 -18.58 2.43
N LEU A 102 10.62 -19.53 1.72
CA LEU A 102 9.24 -19.44 1.23
C LEU A 102 8.23 -19.44 2.39
N GLY A 103 8.42 -20.30 3.39
CA GLY A 103 7.56 -20.31 4.60
C GLY A 103 7.59 -18.99 5.38
N ASN A 104 8.74 -18.31 5.43
CA ASN A 104 8.84 -16.98 6.04
C ASN A 104 8.03 -15.93 5.27
N LEU A 105 8.10 -15.95 3.94
CA LEU A 105 7.29 -15.07 3.09
C LEU A 105 5.79 -15.34 3.26
N GLU A 106 5.40 -16.61 3.34
CA GLU A 106 4.01 -17.02 3.60
C GLU A 106 3.50 -16.46 4.93
N ASN A 107 4.30 -16.57 5.99
CA ASN A 107 3.96 -16.04 7.31
C ASN A 107 3.85 -14.52 7.30
N ALA A 108 4.81 -13.82 6.68
CA ALA A 108 4.82 -12.36 6.56
C ALA A 108 3.55 -11.81 5.86
N MET A 109 3.04 -12.55 4.87
CA MET A 109 1.84 -12.15 4.12
C MET A 109 0.53 -12.65 4.75
N LYS A 110 0.59 -13.63 5.66
CA LYS A 110 -0.60 -14.31 6.22
C LYS A 110 -1.60 -13.33 6.83
N SER A 111 -1.12 -12.36 7.62
CA SER A 111 -2.00 -11.38 8.26
C SER A 111 -2.70 -10.49 7.22
N SER A 112 -1.97 -9.96 6.24
CA SER A 112 -2.55 -9.13 5.19
C SER A 112 -3.55 -9.89 4.31
N LEU A 113 -3.26 -11.15 3.98
CA LEU A 113 -4.15 -11.99 3.17
C LEU A 113 -5.41 -12.41 3.93
N SER A 114 -5.35 -12.52 5.27
CA SER A 114 -6.48 -12.96 6.10
C SER A 114 -7.32 -11.80 6.66
N THR A 115 -6.69 -10.69 7.07
CA THR A 115 -7.30 -9.59 7.85
C THR A 115 -7.30 -8.23 7.15
N THR A 116 -6.85 -8.17 5.88
CA THR A 116 -6.81 -6.95 5.05
C THR A 116 -5.74 -5.92 5.40
N TYR A 117 -4.90 -6.11 6.43
CA TYR A 117 -3.78 -5.21 6.74
C TYR A 117 -2.57 -5.98 7.32
N PHE A 118 -1.39 -5.36 7.28
CA PHE A 118 -0.20 -5.90 7.96
C PHE A 118 -0.14 -5.41 9.40
N ILE A 119 0.27 -6.29 10.32
CA ILE A 119 0.44 -5.95 11.74
C ILE A 119 1.89 -5.54 11.98
N THR A 120 2.13 -4.28 12.39
CA THR A 120 3.48 -3.71 12.55
C THR A 120 4.38 -4.52 13.49
N LYS A 121 3.81 -5.13 14.53
CA LYS A 121 4.55 -6.00 15.45
C LYS A 121 5.08 -7.26 14.76
N ASP A 122 4.25 -7.87 13.93
CA ASP A 122 4.60 -9.09 13.19
C ASP A 122 5.58 -8.76 12.06
N MET A 123 5.38 -7.63 11.37
CA MET A 123 6.32 -7.12 10.37
C MET A 123 7.73 -6.92 10.93
N LYS A 124 7.88 -6.43 12.17
CA LYS A 124 9.20 -6.28 12.80
C LYS A 124 9.91 -7.62 12.97
N VAL A 125 9.18 -8.71 13.18
CA VAL A 125 9.78 -10.05 13.31
C VAL A 125 10.04 -10.63 11.92
N ASP A 126 9.03 -10.62 11.07
CA ASP A 126 9.05 -11.32 9.78
C ASP A 126 10.00 -10.68 8.75
N LEU A 127 10.16 -9.35 8.80
CA LEU A 127 11.02 -8.62 7.85
C LEU A 127 12.51 -8.59 8.25
N HIS A 128 12.88 -9.13 9.42
CA HIS A 128 14.26 -9.20 9.91
C HIS A 128 14.90 -10.60 9.77
N GLU A 129 14.20 -11.55 9.15
CA GLU A 129 14.72 -12.90 8.86
C GLU A 129 15.93 -12.88 7.91
N GLN A 130 16.66 -14.00 7.79
CA GLN A 130 17.92 -14.04 7.03
C GLN A 130 17.74 -14.09 5.50
N ASN A 131 16.66 -14.71 4.99
CA ASN A 131 16.38 -14.88 3.56
C ASN A 131 15.00 -14.33 3.22
N LEU A 132 14.85 -13.72 2.04
CA LEU A 132 13.61 -13.03 1.60
C LEU A 132 13.10 -12.03 2.65
N ASN A 133 13.99 -11.17 3.12
CA ASN A 133 13.68 -10.15 4.14
C ASN A 133 13.37 -8.78 3.53
N GLY A 134 12.85 -7.88 4.37
CA GLY A 134 12.40 -6.56 3.95
C GLY A 134 11.15 -6.58 3.07
N VAL A 135 10.74 -5.40 2.60
CA VAL A 135 9.47 -5.23 1.87
C VAL A 135 9.50 -5.75 0.43
N LEU A 136 10.69 -5.87 -0.18
CA LEU A 136 10.83 -6.16 -1.60
C LEU A 136 10.25 -7.54 -2.04
N PRO A 137 10.50 -8.65 -1.33
CA PRO A 137 9.86 -9.94 -1.62
C PRO A 137 8.32 -9.89 -1.59
N ILE A 138 7.74 -9.15 -0.64
CA ILE A 138 6.28 -8.99 -0.52
C ILE A 138 5.74 -8.20 -1.70
N LEU A 139 6.40 -7.10 -2.09
CA LEU A 139 6.00 -6.32 -3.25
C LEU A 139 6.08 -7.13 -4.55
N TYR A 140 7.10 -7.97 -4.71
CA TYR A 140 7.20 -8.88 -5.86
C TYR A 140 6.03 -9.86 -5.92
N ALA A 141 5.71 -10.50 -4.79
CA ALA A 141 4.58 -11.41 -4.72
C ALA A 141 3.26 -10.69 -5.05
N CYS A 142 3.01 -9.50 -4.48
CA CYS A 142 1.82 -8.70 -4.76
C CYS A 142 1.71 -8.32 -6.25
N ILE A 143 2.79 -7.82 -6.86
CA ILE A 143 2.81 -7.43 -8.28
C ILE A 143 2.55 -8.64 -9.17
N ALA A 144 3.22 -9.77 -8.92
CA ALA A 144 3.03 -10.99 -9.71
C ALA A 144 1.60 -11.55 -9.56
N ARG A 145 1.01 -11.50 -8.35
CA ARG A 145 -0.36 -11.95 -8.08
C ARG A 145 -1.43 -11.00 -8.60
N ALA A 146 -1.08 -9.75 -8.88
CA ALA A 146 -1.92 -8.81 -9.61
C ALA A 146 -1.86 -8.98 -11.14
N ASP A 147 -1.29 -10.10 -11.62
CA ASP A 147 -1.08 -10.38 -13.05
C ASP A 147 -0.23 -9.30 -13.76
N LYS A 148 0.90 -8.95 -13.12
CA LYS A 148 1.84 -7.96 -13.66
C LYS A 148 3.24 -8.53 -13.75
N SER A 149 3.98 -8.07 -14.74
CA SER A 149 5.32 -8.53 -15.05
C SER A 149 6.36 -7.48 -14.68
N ILE A 150 7.20 -7.77 -13.68
CA ILE A 150 8.32 -6.91 -13.31
C ILE A 150 9.34 -6.87 -14.44
N THR A 151 9.69 -5.68 -14.91
CA THR A 151 10.64 -5.47 -16.01
C THR A 151 11.98 -4.94 -15.53
N ASN A 152 12.00 -4.16 -14.45
CA ASN A 152 13.25 -3.64 -13.89
C ASN A 152 13.09 -3.27 -12.41
N VAL A 153 14.14 -3.48 -11.62
CA VAL A 153 14.21 -3.05 -10.23
C VAL A 153 15.52 -2.34 -9.97
N SER A 154 15.42 -1.11 -9.46
CA SER A 154 16.57 -0.28 -9.08
C SER A 154 16.50 0.04 -7.59
N LEU A 155 17.54 -0.33 -6.84
CA LEU A 155 17.76 0.18 -5.50
C LEU A 155 18.42 1.56 -5.58
N GLY A 156 18.11 2.44 -4.63
CA GLY A 156 18.66 3.79 -4.63
C GLY A 156 18.24 4.58 -3.40
N SER A 157 18.25 5.90 -3.55
CA SER A 157 17.90 6.82 -2.47
C SER A 157 17.51 8.18 -3.04
N LEU A 158 16.73 8.94 -2.28
CA LEU A 158 16.48 10.35 -2.59
C LEU A 158 17.58 11.22 -1.99
N ASN A 159 18.12 12.11 -2.81
CA ASN A 159 18.97 13.19 -2.33
C ASN A 159 18.12 14.33 -1.70
N SER A 160 18.77 15.37 -1.19
CA SER A 160 18.10 16.50 -0.51
C SER A 160 17.22 17.37 -1.43
N SER A 161 17.42 17.30 -2.74
CA SER A 161 16.52 17.92 -3.73
C SER A 161 15.32 17.02 -4.03
N GLY A 162 15.35 15.75 -3.61
CA GLY A 162 14.35 14.70 -3.84
C GLY A 162 14.53 13.96 -5.16
N ALA A 163 15.68 14.06 -5.83
CA ALA A 163 15.94 13.26 -7.01
C ALA A 163 16.29 11.83 -6.59
N PHE A 164 15.73 10.84 -7.28
CA PHE A 164 16.05 9.43 -7.05
C PHE A 164 17.36 9.07 -7.74
N GLU A 165 18.35 8.68 -6.94
CA GLU A 165 19.68 8.28 -7.38
C GLU A 165 19.83 6.77 -7.17
N GLU A 166 20.02 6.04 -8.27
CA GLU A 166 20.27 4.60 -8.23
C GLU A 166 21.62 4.31 -7.56
N ALA A 167 21.66 3.24 -6.76
CA ALA A 167 22.85 2.82 -6.07
C ALA A 167 23.94 2.43 -7.09
N ALA A 168 25.14 2.97 -6.90
CA ALA A 168 26.30 2.68 -7.73
C ALA A 168 27.54 2.47 -6.85
N PRO A 169 28.48 1.57 -7.21
CA PRO A 169 29.71 1.39 -6.47
C PRO A 169 30.47 2.70 -6.27
N GLY A 170 30.89 3.00 -5.04
CA GLY A 170 31.66 4.20 -4.71
C GLY A 170 30.86 5.50 -4.59
N ARG A 171 29.54 5.50 -4.83
CA ARG A 171 28.67 6.64 -4.53
C ARG A 171 28.01 6.48 -3.16
N LYS A 172 28.14 7.51 -2.30
CA LYS A 172 27.22 7.67 -1.16
C LYS A 172 25.84 8.01 -1.70
N GLY A 173 24.84 7.21 -1.35
CA GLY A 173 23.45 7.53 -1.63
C GLY A 173 22.97 8.74 -0.84
N GLY A 174 21.80 9.26 -1.21
CA GLY A 174 21.07 10.26 -0.45
C GLY A 174 20.50 9.71 0.87
N ASN A 175 19.85 10.61 1.63
CA ASN A 175 19.46 10.34 3.02
C ASN A 175 18.16 9.55 3.18
N THR A 176 17.41 9.32 2.10
CA THR A 176 16.16 8.57 2.13
C THR A 176 16.29 7.34 1.24
N PRO A 177 16.59 6.15 1.80
CA PRO A 177 16.65 4.91 1.04
C PRO A 177 15.33 4.59 0.35
N GLY A 178 15.40 4.02 -0.84
CA GLY A 178 14.22 3.56 -1.54
C GLY A 178 14.54 2.68 -2.73
N MET A 179 13.50 2.36 -3.48
CA MET A 179 13.60 1.58 -4.69
C MET A 179 12.55 1.99 -5.71
N ARG A 180 12.82 1.61 -6.96
CA ARG A 180 11.91 1.75 -8.08
C ARG A 180 11.72 0.39 -8.74
N ILE A 181 10.48 -0.04 -8.85
CA ILE A 181 10.06 -1.24 -9.58
C ILE A 181 9.28 -0.77 -10.79
N ARG A 182 9.78 -1.05 -11.99
CA ARG A 182 9.03 -0.90 -13.24
C ARG A 182 8.41 -2.25 -13.59
N TYR A 183 7.16 -2.23 -14.02
CA TYR A 183 6.41 -3.42 -14.41
C TYR A 183 5.41 -3.08 -15.50
N THR A 184 4.94 -4.12 -16.18
CA THR A 184 3.87 -4.04 -17.17
C THR A 184 2.64 -4.72 -16.60
N ASP A 185 1.49 -4.06 -16.69
CA ASP A 185 0.20 -4.69 -16.48
C ASP A 185 -0.10 -5.64 -17.63
N ASN A 186 -0.22 -6.95 -17.38
CA ASN A 186 -0.33 -7.94 -18.47
C ASN A 186 -1.66 -7.83 -19.22
N GLN A 187 -2.70 -7.29 -18.57
CA GLN A 187 -4.04 -7.15 -19.15
C GLN A 187 -4.11 -5.96 -20.11
N SER A 188 -3.63 -4.79 -19.71
CA SER A 188 -3.68 -3.57 -20.54
C SER A 188 -2.42 -3.33 -21.37
N GLY A 189 -1.30 -3.98 -21.05
CA GLY A 189 0.01 -3.68 -21.62
C GLY A 189 0.63 -2.37 -21.11
N SER A 190 0.02 -1.71 -20.13
CA SER A 190 0.48 -0.41 -19.62
C SER A 190 1.76 -0.55 -18.81
N ALA A 191 2.73 0.33 -19.04
CA ALA A 191 3.90 0.45 -18.20
C ALA A 191 3.56 1.25 -16.93
N GLN A 192 3.86 0.68 -15.77
CA GLN A 192 3.62 1.28 -14.46
C GLN A 192 4.91 1.29 -13.62
N THR A 193 4.98 2.20 -12.66
CA THR A 193 6.13 2.33 -11.76
C THR A 193 5.67 2.38 -10.31
N LEU A 194 6.27 1.53 -9.48
CA LEU A 194 6.15 1.58 -8.03
C LEU A 194 7.43 2.12 -7.43
N TYR A 195 7.32 3.18 -6.64
CA TYR A 195 8.36 3.63 -5.73
C TYR A 195 8.00 3.21 -4.30
N TYR A 196 8.98 2.73 -3.56
CA TYR A 196 8.88 2.53 -2.12
C TYR A 196 10.06 3.22 -1.44
N PHE A 197 9.78 3.99 -0.38
CA PHE A 197 10.81 4.68 0.41
C PHE A 197 10.74 4.31 1.88
N THR A 198 11.90 4.07 2.48
CA THR A 198 12.05 3.95 3.93
C THR A 198 12.29 5.35 4.51
N THR A 199 11.29 5.92 5.18
CA THR A 199 11.36 7.32 5.64
C THR A 199 10.49 7.57 6.87
N ASP A 200 10.91 8.54 7.70
CA ASP A 200 10.07 9.10 8.76
C ASP A 200 9.27 10.28 8.20
N ILE A 201 7.95 10.14 8.15
CA ILE A 201 7.02 11.16 7.64
C ILE A 201 6.34 11.99 8.75
N SER A 202 6.82 11.90 9.99
CA SER A 202 6.49 12.91 11.01
C SER A 202 7.02 14.28 10.58
N ASP A 203 6.47 15.35 11.14
CA ASP A 203 6.91 16.73 10.86
C ASP A 203 8.40 16.91 11.14
N GLY A 204 8.91 16.29 12.23
CA GLY A 204 10.33 16.26 12.55
C GLY A 204 11.16 15.48 11.52
N GLY A 205 10.67 14.32 11.09
CA GLY A 205 11.30 13.49 10.05
C GLY A 205 11.37 14.22 8.70
N ILE A 206 10.27 14.80 8.25
CA ILE A 206 10.20 15.58 7.01
C ILE A 206 11.14 16.80 7.06
N LYS A 207 11.21 17.49 8.20
CA LYS A 207 12.13 18.61 8.39
C LYS A 207 13.59 18.17 8.28
N ALA A 208 13.95 17.01 8.84
CA ALA A 208 15.30 16.47 8.77
C ALA A 208 15.66 15.92 7.38
N THR A 209 14.72 15.27 6.70
CA THR A 209 14.90 14.64 5.39
C THR A 209 13.80 15.08 4.40
N PRO A 210 13.86 16.32 3.87
CA PRO A 210 12.79 16.88 3.04
C PRO A 210 12.73 16.31 1.62
N GLY A 211 13.73 15.51 1.22
CA GLY A 211 13.84 14.95 -0.14
C GLY A 211 12.62 14.13 -0.54
N PHE A 212 12.01 13.40 0.39
CA PHE A 212 10.80 12.61 0.14
C PHE A 212 9.62 13.48 -0.30
N LEU A 213 9.28 14.52 0.47
CA LEU A 213 8.14 15.36 0.12
C LEU A 213 8.38 16.14 -1.18
N LYS A 214 9.62 16.58 -1.44
CA LYS A 214 10.00 17.21 -2.72
C LYS A 214 9.87 16.26 -3.91
N PHE A 215 10.20 14.99 -3.72
CA PHE A 215 9.97 13.96 -4.74
C PHE A 215 8.48 13.84 -5.06
N CYS A 216 7.63 13.69 -4.04
CA CYS A 216 6.19 13.58 -4.20
C CYS A 216 5.58 14.83 -4.85
N GLN A 217 6.00 16.03 -4.44
CA GLN A 217 5.54 17.30 -5.02
C GLN A 217 5.81 17.40 -6.52
N ARG A 218 6.96 16.91 -7.01
CA ARG A 218 7.28 16.91 -8.44
C ARG A 218 6.42 15.97 -9.29
N LEU A 219 5.81 14.96 -8.67
CA LEU A 219 4.86 14.09 -9.37
C LEU A 219 3.50 14.76 -9.57
N GLY A 220 3.26 15.91 -8.92
CA GLY A 220 2.04 16.70 -9.05
C GLY A 220 0.88 16.17 -8.22
N THR A 221 -0.34 16.49 -8.66
CA THR A 221 -1.59 16.12 -7.99
C THR A 221 -2.08 14.77 -8.50
N GLY A 222 -2.56 13.92 -7.59
CA GLY A 222 -3.03 12.57 -7.92
C GLY A 222 -4.17 12.10 -7.03
N ALA A 223 -4.17 10.81 -6.70
CA ALA A 223 -5.03 10.27 -5.65
C ALA A 223 -4.19 9.89 -4.42
N SER A 224 -4.82 9.88 -3.24
CA SER A 224 -4.23 9.34 -2.03
C SER A 224 -5.04 8.18 -1.49
N PHE A 225 -4.33 7.21 -0.95
CA PHE A 225 -4.89 6.03 -0.31
C PHE A 225 -4.36 5.94 1.12
N LEU A 226 -5.26 5.73 2.08
CA LEU A 226 -4.92 5.58 3.49
C LEU A 226 -5.71 4.41 4.04
N LYS A 227 -5.04 3.42 4.61
CA LYS A 227 -5.71 2.28 5.21
C LYS A 227 -4.97 1.86 6.46
N SER A 228 -5.65 1.95 7.59
CA SER A 228 -5.08 1.65 8.90
C SER A 228 -3.81 2.44 9.26
N PRO A 229 -3.66 3.76 8.99
CA PRO A 229 -2.46 4.53 9.33
C PRO A 229 -2.28 4.83 10.84
N SER A 230 -2.80 3.98 11.73
CA SER A 230 -2.65 4.10 13.20
C SER A 230 -3.11 5.44 13.78
N TYR A 231 -4.12 6.08 13.16
CA TYR A 231 -4.63 7.39 13.55
C TYR A 231 -3.57 8.50 13.62
N LEU A 232 -2.39 8.31 13.00
CA LEU A 232 -1.27 9.26 13.09
C LEU A 232 -1.63 10.64 12.53
N LEU A 233 -2.57 10.71 11.58
CA LEU A 233 -3.05 11.95 10.98
C LEU A 233 -3.99 12.75 11.90
N PHE A 234 -4.34 12.24 13.08
CA PHE A 234 -5.00 12.98 14.14
C PHE A 234 -4.00 13.82 14.95
N GLU A 235 -2.75 13.38 14.99
CA GLU A 235 -1.72 13.98 15.82
C GLU A 235 -1.17 15.28 15.21
N SER A 236 -0.71 16.17 16.09
CA SER A 236 -0.11 17.44 15.68
C SER A 236 1.24 17.27 14.97
N GLY A 237 1.97 16.18 15.27
CA GLY A 237 3.29 15.88 14.69
C GLY A 237 3.27 15.28 13.28
N PHE A 238 2.11 15.24 12.62
CA PHE A 238 1.96 14.76 11.24
C PHE A 238 1.19 15.77 10.37
N ALA A 239 1.18 17.04 10.76
CA ALA A 239 0.43 18.07 10.05
C ALA A 239 0.97 18.29 8.62
N THR A 240 2.28 18.20 8.42
CA THR A 240 2.92 18.44 7.12
C THR A 240 2.48 17.41 6.09
N ILE A 241 2.50 16.12 6.45
CA ILE A 241 2.07 15.06 5.52
C ILE A 241 0.55 15.07 5.30
N ARG A 242 -0.24 15.38 6.34
CA ARG A 242 -1.70 15.57 6.22
C ARG A 242 -2.02 16.68 5.21
N ASN A 243 -1.39 17.84 5.35
CA ASN A 243 -1.60 18.97 4.46
C ASN A 243 -1.12 18.66 3.04
N PHE A 244 0.02 17.97 2.88
CA PHE A 244 0.47 17.51 1.57
C PHE A 244 -0.61 16.66 0.86
N ILE A 245 -1.20 15.68 1.57
CA ILE A 245 -2.26 14.83 1.02
C ILE A 245 -3.47 15.68 0.58
N LEU A 246 -3.93 16.62 1.42
CA LEU A 246 -5.06 17.50 1.10
C LEU A 246 -4.77 18.47 -0.07
N ASP A 247 -3.52 18.91 -0.22
CA ASP A 247 -3.14 19.86 -1.27
C ASP A 247 -2.84 19.17 -2.61
N HIS A 248 -2.37 17.91 -2.59
CA HIS A 248 -1.90 17.18 -3.77
C HIS A 248 -2.79 15.98 -4.16
N SER A 249 -4.02 15.94 -3.66
CA SER A 249 -5.00 14.92 -4.04
C SER A 249 -6.26 15.52 -4.64
N ASN A 250 -6.75 14.89 -5.71
CA ASN A 250 -8.11 15.08 -6.21
C ASN A 250 -9.08 14.07 -5.62
N THR A 251 -8.58 12.91 -5.18
CA THR A 251 -9.34 11.87 -4.51
C THR A 251 -8.55 11.34 -3.32
N VAL A 252 -9.19 11.16 -2.17
CA VAL A 252 -8.65 10.46 -1.00
C VAL A 252 -9.60 9.31 -0.67
N VAL A 253 -9.10 8.08 -0.64
CA VAL A 253 -9.84 6.90 -0.16
C VAL A 253 -9.24 6.48 1.17
N GLN A 254 -10.06 6.44 2.22
CA GLN A 254 -9.60 6.15 3.57
C GLN A 254 -10.61 5.44 4.46
N ASP A 255 -10.13 4.80 5.53
CA ASP A 255 -10.95 4.42 6.68
C ASP A 255 -10.93 5.55 7.73
N ASP A 256 -11.68 5.38 8.81
CA ASP A 256 -11.80 6.36 9.89
C ASP A 256 -10.48 6.67 10.62
N SER A 257 -9.47 5.81 10.44
CA SER A 257 -8.13 6.06 10.97
C SER A 257 -7.26 7.00 10.12
N GLY A 258 -7.73 7.41 8.93
CA GLY A 258 -7.07 8.37 8.04
C GLY A 258 -7.12 9.82 8.51
N ILE A 259 -7.31 10.76 7.58
CA ILE A 259 -7.44 12.19 7.88
C ILE A 259 -8.75 12.44 8.65
N PRO A 260 -8.73 13.11 9.81
CA PRO A 260 -9.95 13.44 10.54
C PRO A 260 -10.91 14.30 9.69
N LEU A 261 -12.20 14.07 9.85
CA LEU A 261 -13.28 14.76 9.14
C LEU A 261 -13.14 16.29 9.19
N ALA A 262 -12.72 16.82 10.35
CA ALA A 262 -12.55 18.25 10.58
C ALA A 262 -11.53 18.94 9.66
N TYR A 263 -10.62 18.19 9.02
CA TYR A 263 -9.64 18.75 8.08
C TYR A 263 -10.14 18.83 6.64
N PHE A 264 -11.28 18.20 6.31
CA PHE A 264 -11.89 18.33 4.98
C PHE A 264 -12.77 19.56 4.92
N ASP A 265 -12.25 20.64 4.33
CA ASP A 265 -13.01 21.86 4.04
C ASP A 265 -14.18 21.55 3.09
N SER A 266 -15.41 21.73 3.58
CA SER A 266 -16.64 21.43 2.85
C SER A 266 -16.84 22.30 1.60
N ASN A 267 -16.11 23.42 1.45
CA ASN A 267 -16.12 24.21 0.23
C ASN A 267 -15.21 23.63 -0.86
N LYS A 268 -14.25 22.77 -0.49
CA LYS A 268 -13.25 22.18 -1.41
C LYS A 268 -13.48 20.70 -1.67
N TRP A 269 -14.14 20.00 -0.74
CA TRP A 269 -14.28 18.56 -0.77
C TRP A 269 -15.74 18.12 -0.73
N THR A 270 -16.02 17.07 -1.48
CA THR A 270 -17.24 16.28 -1.38
C THR A 270 -16.88 14.95 -0.74
N LEU A 271 -17.58 14.58 0.34
CA LEU A 271 -17.35 13.32 1.05
C LEU A 271 -18.49 12.34 0.75
N ARG A 272 -18.12 11.11 0.42
CA ARG A 272 -19.02 9.96 0.32
C ARG A 272 -18.64 8.95 1.39
N PHE A 273 -19.63 8.46 2.10
CA PHE A 273 -19.47 7.49 3.18
C PHE A 273 -20.01 6.13 2.71
N PHE A 274 -19.43 5.06 3.27
CA PHE A 274 -19.84 3.67 3.00
C PHE A 274 -19.65 2.82 4.25
N GLY A 275 -20.47 1.80 4.40
CA GLY A 275 -20.41 0.85 5.51
C GLY A 275 -21.00 1.42 6.80
N VAL A 276 -20.39 1.07 7.93
CA VAL A 276 -20.86 1.43 9.28
C VAL A 276 -19.71 2.01 10.09
N TYR A 277 -19.95 3.10 10.82
CA TYR A 277 -18.97 3.69 11.72
C TYR A 277 -19.29 3.35 13.19
N PHE A 278 -18.62 2.32 13.71
CA PHE A 278 -18.67 1.96 15.14
C PHE A 278 -17.65 2.73 16.00
N GLY A 279 -16.76 3.49 15.36
CA GLY A 279 -15.62 4.12 16.01
C GLY A 279 -14.35 3.25 16.02
N PRO A 280 -13.24 3.85 16.51
CA PRO A 280 -11.95 3.19 16.55
C PRO A 280 -11.95 1.89 17.35
N ILE A 281 -10.99 1.02 17.07
CA ILE A 281 -10.68 -0.13 17.93
C ILE A 281 -10.16 0.34 19.30
N ASP A 282 -10.22 -0.52 20.32
CA ASP A 282 -9.99 -0.15 21.73
C ASP A 282 -8.67 0.61 21.98
N VAL A 283 -7.59 0.25 21.29
CA VAL A 283 -6.28 0.90 21.42
C VAL A 283 -6.24 2.33 20.86
N PHE A 284 -7.24 2.71 20.07
CA PHE A 284 -7.38 4.02 19.42
C PHE A 284 -8.69 4.73 19.77
N LYS A 285 -9.43 4.26 20.79
CA LYS A 285 -10.76 4.77 21.16
C LYS A 285 -10.82 6.29 21.41
N GLN A 286 -9.70 6.90 21.80
CA GLN A 286 -9.57 8.35 21.99
C GLN A 286 -9.79 9.16 20.69
N HIS A 287 -9.67 8.55 19.51
CA HIS A 287 -9.83 9.20 18.23
C HIS A 287 -11.26 9.14 17.67
N TYR A 288 -12.23 8.78 18.51
CA TYR A 288 -13.64 8.79 18.12
C TYR A 288 -14.07 10.18 17.64
N GLN A 289 -14.74 10.23 16.49
CA GLN A 289 -15.26 11.44 15.86
C GLN A 289 -16.79 11.51 15.99
N PRO A 290 -17.35 12.31 16.93
CA PRO A 290 -18.81 12.42 17.11
C PRO A 290 -19.54 12.85 15.84
N ARG A 291 -19.02 13.86 15.14
CA ARG A 291 -19.63 14.34 13.89
C ARG A 291 -19.63 13.29 12.78
N LEU A 292 -18.66 12.39 12.76
CA LEU A 292 -18.66 11.29 11.80
C LEU A 292 -19.78 10.30 12.11
N SER A 293 -20.04 9.99 13.38
CA SER A 293 -21.19 9.17 13.81
C SER A 293 -22.51 9.79 13.37
N GLU A 294 -22.71 11.07 13.67
CA GLU A 294 -23.90 11.81 13.25
C GLU A 294 -24.11 11.74 11.74
N LEU A 295 -23.05 11.91 10.94
CA LEU A 295 -23.16 11.82 9.48
C LEU A 295 -23.55 10.41 9.00
N TYR A 296 -23.02 9.35 9.61
CA TYR A 296 -23.42 7.98 9.27
C TYR A 296 -24.89 7.70 9.64
N GLU A 297 -25.37 8.25 10.75
CA GLU A 297 -26.78 8.15 11.17
C GLU A 297 -27.71 8.98 10.26
N GLU A 298 -27.33 10.22 9.95
CA GLU A 298 -28.09 11.16 9.11
C GLU A 298 -28.19 10.68 7.65
N THR A 299 -27.11 10.14 7.09
CA THR A 299 -27.02 9.82 5.66
C THR A 299 -27.30 8.36 5.32
N ASN A 300 -27.32 7.47 6.33
CA ASN A 300 -27.49 6.02 6.19
C ASN A 300 -26.75 5.44 4.95
N PRO A 301 -25.41 5.45 4.97
CA PRO A 301 -24.59 5.11 3.80
C PRO A 301 -24.86 3.71 3.23
N PRO A 302 -24.60 3.49 1.92
CA PRO A 302 -24.64 2.15 1.36
C PRO A 302 -23.68 1.20 2.11
N PRO A 303 -24.09 -0.06 2.36
CA PRO A 303 -23.25 -1.02 3.07
C PRO A 303 -22.02 -1.42 2.23
N LEU A 304 -20.97 -1.86 2.92
CA LEU A 304 -19.84 -2.56 2.31
C LEU A 304 -20.09 -4.06 2.31
N ASP A 305 -19.60 -4.75 1.29
CA ASP A 305 -19.58 -6.20 1.17
C ASP A 305 -18.14 -6.76 1.18
N PHE A 306 -17.16 -5.90 1.50
CA PHE A 306 -15.75 -6.22 1.72
C PHE A 306 -15.22 -5.48 2.95
N GLY A 307 -14.18 -6.03 3.58
CA GLY A 307 -13.51 -5.45 4.74
C GLY A 307 -12.50 -4.37 4.34
N PHE A 308 -12.34 -3.35 5.19
CA PHE A 308 -11.41 -2.25 4.97
C PHE A 308 -10.92 -1.66 6.31
N GLY A 309 -9.68 -1.20 6.35
CA GLY A 309 -9.09 -0.62 7.57
C GLY A 309 -8.93 -1.63 8.72
N TYR A 310 -8.93 -1.14 9.97
CA TYR A 310 -8.82 -2.00 11.16
C TYR A 310 -10.03 -2.92 11.38
N ARG A 311 -11.20 -2.52 10.89
CA ARG A 311 -12.45 -3.29 10.97
C ARG A 311 -12.56 -4.24 9.77
N TRP A 312 -11.81 -5.34 9.84
CA TRP A 312 -11.70 -6.32 8.75
C TRP A 312 -13.02 -7.07 8.43
N ASN A 313 -13.95 -7.14 9.39
CA ASN A 313 -15.31 -7.63 9.15
C ASN A 313 -16.10 -6.56 8.41
N TYR A 314 -16.53 -6.85 7.17
CA TYR A 314 -17.24 -5.88 6.32
C TYR A 314 -18.48 -5.27 6.98
N LYS A 315 -19.14 -5.99 7.90
CA LYS A 315 -20.31 -5.49 8.65
C LYS A 315 -19.97 -4.38 9.65
N GLU A 316 -18.70 -4.20 9.96
CA GLU A 316 -18.18 -3.21 10.89
C GLU A 316 -17.24 -2.22 10.20
N ALA A 317 -16.94 -2.43 8.92
CA ALA A 317 -16.03 -1.62 8.15
C ALA A 317 -16.69 -0.29 7.76
N ASN A 318 -15.89 0.76 7.75
CA ASN A 318 -16.22 2.02 7.12
C ASN A 318 -15.24 2.30 5.98
N LEU A 319 -15.69 3.10 5.03
CA LEU A 319 -14.84 3.67 4.00
C LEU A 319 -15.37 5.06 3.65
N ILE A 320 -14.44 6.00 3.51
CA ILE A 320 -14.70 7.39 3.17
C ILE A 320 -13.96 7.68 1.87
N VAL A 321 -14.69 8.22 0.90
CA VAL A 321 -14.11 8.78 -0.31
C VAL A 321 -14.29 10.29 -0.29
N ALA A 322 -13.19 11.02 -0.26
CA ALA A 322 -13.17 12.46 -0.47
C ALA A 322 -12.79 12.76 -1.91
N THR A 323 -13.59 13.54 -2.63
CA THR A 323 -13.27 14.05 -3.97
C THR A 323 -13.26 15.57 -3.98
N ARG A 324 -12.33 16.15 -4.72
CA ARG A 324 -12.21 17.60 -4.86
C ARG A 324 -13.36 18.13 -5.71
N LYS A 325 -13.94 19.27 -5.29
CA LYS A 325 -15.04 19.97 -5.98
C LYS A 325 -14.59 20.70 -7.24
#